data_AF-A0A8J3VI45-F1
#
_entry.id   AF-A0A8J3VI45-F1
#
_cell.length_a   1.000
_cell.length_b   1.000
_cell.length_c   1.000
_cell.angle_alpha   90.00
_cell.angle_beta   90.00
_cell.angle_gamma   90.00
#
_symmetry.space_group_name_H-M   'P 1'
#
loop_
_entity.id
_entity.type
_entity.pdbx_description
1 polymer ?
#
loop_
_entity_poly.entity_id
_entity_poly.type
_entity_poly.pdbx_seq_one_letter_code
_entity_poly.pdbx_strand_id
1 'polypeptide(L)'
;MDLNDDSPDWARTQRYQGLSPIWRSVAIVIGTGLVVFLASVTSIWLLLGRPSIATQRLDTDALLEVARIALIITGGIGGIVALVVAYRKQRITERADARQELSAREANYQLFTEVFNSTSLLLGNASPAVRLAGVYAMAELADGWPRFRRLCVDVLCAYVRLPMVDDHDRDAEETVRHTLLTILEERIESNAWSDAKPHLDGIEWGDMSASGTMRLRKLVRDTVSQHENDSR
;
A
#
# COMPACT_ATOMS: atom_id res chain seq x y z
N MET A 1 7.63 -27.02 -26.18
CA MET A 1 8.18 -26.64 -24.87
C MET A 1 7.14 -25.75 -24.24
N ASP A 2 6.11 -26.39 -23.71
CA ASP A 2 4.92 -25.73 -23.17
C ASP A 2 5.20 -25.36 -21.72
N LEU A 3 5.11 -24.07 -21.41
CA LEU A 3 5.23 -23.55 -20.05
C LEU A 3 3.98 -23.97 -19.28
N ASN A 4 4.17 -24.93 -18.38
CA ASN A 4 3.19 -25.38 -17.41
C ASN A 4 2.85 -24.22 -16.46
N ASP A 5 1.69 -23.59 -16.65
CA ASP A 5 1.12 -22.56 -15.79
C ASP A 5 0.58 -23.22 -14.50
N ASP A 6 1.48 -23.45 -13.54
CA ASP A 6 1.16 -23.90 -12.17
C ASP A 6 0.67 -22.73 -11.30
N SER A 7 -0.25 -21.91 -11.81
CA SER A 7 -0.91 -20.90 -10.98
C SER A 7 -1.90 -21.57 -10.03
N PRO A 8 -1.83 -21.28 -8.72
CA PRO A 8 -2.65 -21.95 -7.72
C PRO A 8 -4.14 -21.59 -7.91
N ASP A 9 -4.99 -22.59 -7.75
CA ASP A 9 -6.42 -22.64 -8.07
C ASP A 9 -7.27 -21.57 -7.36
N TRP A 10 -6.78 -21.02 -6.24
CA TRP A 10 -7.41 -19.86 -5.57
C TRP A 10 -7.26 -18.54 -6.34
N ALA A 11 -6.29 -18.41 -7.25
CA ALA A 11 -6.11 -17.22 -8.09
C ALA A 11 -7.19 -17.10 -9.19
N ARG A 12 -7.75 -18.23 -9.63
CA ARG A 12 -8.85 -18.26 -10.62
C ARG A 12 -10.21 -17.91 -10.02
N THR A 13 -10.46 -18.28 -8.77
CA THR A 13 -11.77 -18.09 -8.12
C THR A 13 -12.00 -16.66 -7.62
N GLN A 14 -10.95 -15.92 -7.29
CA GLN A 14 -11.08 -14.51 -6.87
C GLN A 14 -11.55 -13.57 -7.99
N ARG A 15 -11.25 -13.85 -9.26
CA ARG A 15 -11.68 -13.01 -10.40
C ARG A 15 -13.19 -12.96 -10.61
N TYR A 16 -13.95 -13.93 -10.09
CA TYR A 16 -15.40 -14.02 -10.33
C TYR A 16 -16.27 -13.61 -9.13
N GLN A 17 -15.71 -13.49 -7.93
CA GLN A 17 -16.51 -13.20 -6.72
C GLN A 17 -16.77 -11.70 -6.47
N GLY A 18 -16.03 -10.81 -7.12
CA GLY A 18 -16.22 -9.36 -7.03
C GLY A 18 -17.19 -8.76 -8.06
N LEU A 19 -17.66 -9.55 -9.02
CA LEU A 19 -18.53 -9.11 -10.11
C LEU A 19 -19.92 -9.75 -10.02
N SER A 20 -20.61 -9.65 -8.87
CA SER A 20 -22.07 -9.55 -9.01
C SER A 20 -22.29 -8.27 -9.82
N PRO A 21 -22.74 -8.34 -11.10
CA PRO A 21 -22.72 -7.18 -11.97
C PRO A 21 -23.57 -6.10 -11.29
N ILE A 22 -22.99 -4.92 -11.10
CA ILE A 22 -23.67 -3.75 -10.51
C ILE A 22 -25.07 -3.54 -11.13
N TRP A 23 -25.20 -3.94 -12.40
CA TRP A 23 -26.43 -4.03 -13.16
C TRP A 23 -27.55 -4.86 -12.52
N ARG A 24 -27.28 -5.96 -11.79
CA ARG A 24 -28.30 -6.75 -11.06
C ARG A 24 -28.96 -5.94 -9.96
N SER A 25 -28.19 -5.17 -9.17
CA SER A 25 -28.77 -4.33 -8.13
C SER A 25 -29.61 -3.20 -8.71
N VAL A 26 -29.12 -2.58 -9.80
CA VAL A 26 -29.84 -1.52 -10.51
C VAL A 26 -31.12 -2.07 -11.13
N ALA A 27 -31.05 -3.25 -11.76
CA ALA A 27 -32.20 -3.92 -12.35
C ALA A 27 -33.25 -4.33 -11.30
N ILE A 28 -32.82 -4.74 -10.10
CA ILE A 28 -33.76 -5.05 -9.01
C ILE A 28 -34.52 -3.79 -8.57
N VAL A 29 -33.84 -2.66 -8.36
CA VAL A 29 -34.47 -1.40 -7.93
C VAL A 29 -35.42 -0.85 -9.02
N ILE A 30 -35.00 -0.89 -10.28
CA ILE A 30 -35.86 -0.49 -11.40
C ILE A 30 -37.05 -1.45 -11.53
N GLY A 31 -36.82 -2.75 -11.37
CA GLY A 31 -37.85 -3.78 -11.44
C GLY A 31 -38.90 -3.63 -10.35
N THR A 32 -38.51 -3.43 -9.09
CA THR A 32 -39.47 -3.17 -8.01
C THR A 32 -40.21 -1.85 -8.21
N GLY A 33 -39.53 -0.80 -8.69
CA GLY A 33 -40.19 0.45 -9.07
C GLY A 33 -41.26 0.28 -10.14
N LEU A 34 -40.96 -0.48 -11.21
CA LEU A 34 -41.90 -0.78 -12.30
C LEU A 34 -43.10 -1.59 -11.81
N VAL A 35 -42.89 -2.59 -10.96
CA VAL A 35 -43.96 -3.42 -10.41
C VAL A 35 -44.90 -2.58 -9.54
N VAL A 36 -44.37 -1.71 -8.69
CA VAL A 36 -45.17 -0.81 -7.85
C VAL A 36 -45.97 0.17 -8.72
N PHE A 37 -45.37 0.71 -9.79
CA PHE A 37 -46.04 1.60 -10.73
C PHE A 37 -47.20 0.90 -11.46
N LEU A 38 -46.94 -0.29 -12.03
CA LEU A 38 -47.98 -1.06 -12.71
C LEU A 38 -49.11 -1.44 -11.75
N ALA A 39 -48.78 -1.87 -10.53
CA ALA A 39 -49.76 -2.21 -9.50
C ALA A 39 -50.64 -1.01 -9.12
N SER A 40 -50.05 0.18 -8.96
CA SER A 40 -50.80 1.40 -8.62
C SER A 40 -51.67 1.88 -9.78
N VAL A 41 -51.19 1.83 -11.03
CA VAL A 41 -52.01 2.10 -12.23
C VAL A 41 -53.17 1.12 -12.33
N THR A 42 -52.94 -0.19 -12.16
CA THR A 42 -54.00 -1.20 -12.20
C THR A 42 -54.99 -1.04 -11.05
N SER A 43 -54.52 -0.69 -9.86
CA SER A 43 -55.38 -0.47 -8.68
C SER A 43 -56.30 0.73 -8.91
N ILE A 44 -55.76 1.85 -9.44
CA ILE A 44 -56.53 3.02 -9.87
C ILE A 44 -57.56 2.66 -10.94
N TRP A 45 -57.17 1.86 -11.94
CA TRP A 45 -58.06 1.46 -13.02
C TRP A 45 -59.23 0.58 -12.53
N LEU A 46 -58.96 -0.28 -11.54
CA LEU A 46 -59.97 -1.13 -10.91
C LEU A 46 -60.87 -0.36 -9.93
N LEU A 47 -60.30 0.56 -9.14
CA LEU A 47 -61.04 1.38 -8.17
C LEU A 47 -61.95 2.42 -8.83
N LEU A 48 -61.53 3.05 -9.93
CA LEU A 48 -62.35 4.06 -10.61
C LEU A 48 -63.42 3.45 -11.54
N GLY A 49 -63.35 2.16 -11.86
CA GLY A 49 -64.14 1.58 -12.95
C GLY A 49 -63.81 2.23 -14.30
N ARG A 50 -64.15 1.58 -15.43
CA ARG A 50 -63.86 2.10 -16.77
C ARG A 50 -64.28 3.59 -16.89
N PRO A 51 -63.35 4.54 -17.06
CA PRO A 51 -63.73 5.95 -17.12
C PRO A 51 -64.47 6.19 -18.43
N SER A 52 -65.79 6.41 -18.35
CA SER A 52 -66.50 7.08 -19.44
C SER A 52 -65.96 8.50 -19.48
N ILE A 53 -65.20 8.84 -20.53
CA ILE A 53 -64.65 10.18 -20.74
C ILE A 53 -65.83 11.11 -21.05
N ALA A 54 -66.55 11.55 -20.02
CA ALA A 54 -67.46 12.67 -20.10
C ALA A 54 -66.58 13.92 -20.08
N THR A 55 -66.47 14.57 -21.23
CA THR A 55 -65.78 15.85 -21.42
C THR A 55 -66.52 16.97 -20.69
N GLN A 56 -66.45 16.97 -19.36
CA GLN A 56 -66.89 18.07 -18.52
C GLN A 56 -65.70 19.02 -18.35
N ARG A 57 -65.93 20.33 -18.48
CA ARG A 57 -64.90 21.38 -18.38
C ARG A 57 -64.14 21.18 -17.07
N LEU A 58 -62.88 20.74 -17.18
CA LEU A 58 -62.01 20.52 -16.03
C LEU A 58 -61.75 21.86 -15.36
N ASP A 59 -62.17 21.97 -14.10
CA ASP A 59 -61.95 23.18 -13.31
C ASP A 59 -60.45 23.38 -13.09
N THR A 60 -60.01 24.64 -13.06
CA THR A 60 -58.57 24.97 -13.00
C THR A 60 -57.96 24.47 -11.69
N ASP A 61 -58.75 24.45 -10.62
CA ASP A 61 -58.36 23.92 -9.31
C ASP A 61 -58.10 22.41 -9.33
N ALA A 62 -58.89 21.64 -10.09
CA ALA A 62 -58.68 20.19 -10.21
C ALA A 62 -57.39 19.86 -10.99
N LEU A 63 -57.05 20.64 -12.02
CA LEU A 63 -55.79 20.46 -12.75
C LEU A 63 -54.57 20.78 -11.88
N LEU A 64 -54.67 21.82 -11.05
CA LEU A 64 -53.61 22.20 -10.12
C LEU A 64 -53.40 21.16 -9.02
N GLU A 65 -54.46 20.55 -8.51
CA GLU A 65 -54.38 19.49 -7.50
C GLU A 65 -53.70 18.23 -8.05
N VAL A 66 -54.10 17.79 -9.26
CA VAL A 66 -53.46 16.66 -9.94
C VAL A 66 -51.99 16.95 -10.23
N ALA A 67 -51.66 18.14 -10.72
CA ALA A 67 -50.28 18.54 -10.99
C ALA A 67 -49.42 18.55 -9.71
N ARG A 68 -49.98 19.04 -8.60
CA ARG A 68 -49.30 19.03 -7.29
C ARG A 68 -49.01 17.60 -6.83
N ILE A 69 -49.99 16.71 -6.90
CA ILE A 69 -49.83 15.30 -6.50
C ILE A 69 -48.76 14.62 -7.38
N ALA A 70 -48.81 14.83 -8.70
CA ALA A 70 -47.84 14.27 -9.63
C ALA A 70 -46.40 14.74 -9.33
N LEU A 71 -46.22 16.02 -9.02
CA LEU A 71 -44.93 16.60 -8.65
C LEU A 71 -44.40 16.04 -7.32
N ILE A 72 -45.26 15.87 -6.31
CA ILE A 72 -44.86 15.29 -5.01
C ILE A 72 -44.42 13.84 -5.18
N ILE A 73 -45.17 13.03 -5.92
CA ILE A 73 -44.83 11.62 -6.16
C ILE A 73 -43.51 11.51 -6.93
N THR A 74 -43.36 12.28 -8.01
CA THR A 74 -42.14 12.27 -8.83
C THR A 74 -40.93 12.75 -8.03
N GLY A 75 -41.11 13.80 -7.22
CA GLY A 75 -40.09 14.30 -6.30
C GLY A 75 -39.70 13.28 -5.24
N GLY A 76 -40.68 12.55 -4.68
CA GLY A 76 -40.45 11.49 -3.69
C GLY A 76 -39.62 10.34 -4.27
N ILE A 77 -39.95 9.88 -5.48
CA ILE A 77 -39.19 8.83 -6.16
C ILE A 77 -37.76 9.31 -6.46
N GLY A 78 -37.61 10.53 -6.99
CA GLY A 78 -36.31 11.14 -7.25
C GLY A 78 -35.45 11.26 -5.99
N GLY A 79 -36.05 11.66 -4.86
CA GLY A 79 -35.39 11.76 -3.56
C GLY A 79 -34.88 10.43 -3.03
N ILE A 80 -35.68 9.36 -3.14
CA ILE A 80 -35.27 8.01 -2.72
C ILE A 80 -34.11 7.52 -3.59
N VAL A 81 -34.18 7.71 -4.92
CA VAL A 81 -33.08 7.33 -5.83
C VAL A 81 -31.80 8.08 -5.49
N ALA A 82 -31.88 9.40 -5.28
CA ALA A 82 -30.75 10.22 -4.88
C ALA A 82 -30.12 9.73 -3.57
N LEU A 83 -30.94 9.38 -2.57
CA LEU A 83 -30.47 8.84 -1.29
C LEU A 83 -29.77 7.49 -1.46
N VAL A 84 -30.33 6.57 -2.24
CA VAL A 84 -29.71 5.25 -2.51
C VAL A 84 -28.37 5.40 -3.22
N VAL A 85 -28.28 6.29 -4.20
CA VAL A 85 -27.03 6.57 -4.92
C VAL A 85 -26.00 7.19 -3.98
N ALA A 86 -26.39 8.16 -3.15
CA ALA A 86 -25.50 8.77 -2.16
C ALA A 86 -24.97 7.73 -1.15
N TYR A 87 -25.86 6.90 -0.60
CA TYR A 87 -25.49 5.82 0.31
C TYR A 87 -24.55 4.80 -0.34
N ARG A 88 -24.82 4.39 -1.59
CA ARG A 88 -23.93 3.48 -2.33
C ARG A 88 -22.59 4.10 -2.63
N LYS A 89 -22.56 5.36 -3.06
CA LYS A 89 -21.32 6.08 -3.35
C LYS A 89 -20.45 6.14 -2.10
N GLN A 90 -21.03 6.46 -0.95
CA GLN A 90 -20.34 6.46 0.34
C GLN A 90 -19.72 5.10 0.67
N ARG A 91 -20.48 4.01 0.48
CA ARG A 91 -19.98 2.64 0.74
C ARG A 91 -18.89 2.20 -0.24
N ILE A 92 -18.89 2.72 -1.46
CA ILE A 92 -17.84 2.44 -2.46
C ILE A 92 -16.58 3.23 -2.13
N THR A 93 -16.69 4.51 -1.77
CA THR A 93 -15.54 5.34 -1.40
C THR A 93 -14.83 4.78 -0.17
N GLU A 94 -15.59 4.42 0.88
CA GLU A 94 -15.02 3.80 2.09
C GLU A 94 -14.21 2.52 1.78
N ARG A 95 -14.64 1.73 0.80
CA ARG A 95 -13.94 0.50 0.37
C ARG A 95 -12.80 0.77 -0.60
N ALA A 96 -12.90 1.83 -1.40
CA ALA A 96 -11.86 2.23 -2.34
C ALA A 96 -10.63 2.75 -1.59
N ASP A 97 -10.84 3.58 -0.56
CA ASP A 97 -9.76 4.15 0.25
C ASP A 97 -8.96 3.05 0.97
N ALA A 98 -9.66 2.10 1.61
CA ALA A 98 -9.01 0.96 2.28
C ALA A 98 -8.20 0.07 1.32
N ARG A 99 -8.71 -0.15 0.09
CA ARG A 99 -7.97 -0.90 -0.94
C ARG A 99 -6.77 -0.12 -1.45
N GLN A 100 -6.91 1.19 -1.59
CA GLN A 100 -5.84 2.06 -2.05
C GLN A 100 -4.68 2.06 -1.05
N GLU A 101 -4.96 2.15 0.25
CA GLU A 101 -3.95 2.06 1.30
C GLU A 101 -3.19 0.73 1.30
N LEU A 102 -3.91 -0.39 1.13
CA LEU A 102 -3.28 -1.71 1.03
C LEU A 102 -2.40 -1.80 -0.23
N SER A 103 -2.93 -1.39 -1.39
CA SER A 103 -2.18 -1.45 -2.65
C SER A 103 -0.93 -0.55 -2.62
N ALA A 104 -1.00 0.62 -1.98
CA ALA A 104 0.15 1.51 -1.82
C ALA A 104 1.22 0.89 -0.91
N ARG A 105 0.82 0.18 0.16
CA ARG A 105 1.75 -0.54 1.04
C ARG A 105 2.43 -1.70 0.32
N GLU A 106 1.67 -2.46 -0.45
CA GLU A 106 2.19 -3.57 -1.26
C GLU A 106 3.18 -3.08 -2.33
N ALA A 107 2.82 -2.01 -3.05
CA ALA A 107 3.69 -1.40 -4.06
C ALA A 107 5.01 -0.88 -3.45
N ASN A 108 4.95 -0.23 -2.29
CA ASN A 108 6.15 0.24 -1.59
C ASN A 108 7.07 -0.92 -1.19
N TYR A 109 6.50 -2.02 -0.68
CA TYR A 109 7.27 -3.21 -0.34
C TYR A 109 7.91 -3.90 -1.54
N GLN A 110 7.18 -4.00 -2.67
CA GLN A 110 7.71 -4.56 -3.90
C GLN A 110 8.87 -3.74 -4.44
N LEU A 111 8.71 -2.42 -4.50
CA LEU A 111 9.76 -1.50 -4.94
C LEU A 111 11.01 -1.60 -4.05
N PHE A 112 10.82 -1.63 -2.73
CA PHE A 112 11.93 -1.85 -1.79
C PHE A 112 12.65 -3.17 -2.09
N THR A 113 11.90 -4.27 -2.24
CA THR A 113 12.47 -5.61 -2.46
C THR A 113 13.27 -5.67 -3.77
N GLU A 114 12.78 -5.03 -4.83
CA GLU A 114 13.47 -4.94 -6.12
C GLU A 114 14.81 -4.19 -6.02
N VAL A 115 14.79 -2.99 -5.45
CA VAL A 115 16.00 -2.18 -5.26
C VAL A 115 16.97 -2.89 -4.32
N PHE A 116 16.49 -3.41 -3.18
CA PHE A 116 17.30 -4.16 -2.22
C PHE A 116 18.01 -5.36 -2.86
N ASN A 117 17.31 -6.15 -3.68
CA ASN A 117 17.91 -7.29 -4.37
C ASN A 117 19.00 -6.84 -5.35
N SER A 118 18.74 -5.80 -6.15
CA SER A 118 19.72 -5.25 -7.09
C SER A 118 20.97 -4.71 -6.37
N THR A 119 20.81 -3.98 -5.27
CA THR A 119 21.91 -3.45 -4.45
C THR A 119 22.71 -4.57 -3.78
N SER A 120 22.04 -5.62 -3.30
CA SER A 120 22.71 -6.80 -2.73
C SER A 120 23.62 -7.50 -3.75
N LEU A 121 23.23 -7.52 -5.02
CA LEU A 121 24.09 -8.04 -6.10
C LEU A 121 25.33 -7.18 -6.35
N LEU A 122 25.26 -5.85 -6.14
CA LEU A 122 26.42 -4.98 -6.23
C LEU A 122 27.44 -5.29 -5.13
N LEU A 123 26.99 -5.54 -3.90
CA LEU A 123 27.85 -5.92 -2.78
C LEU A 123 28.55 -7.27 -3.01
N GLY A 124 27.91 -8.20 -3.72
CA GLY A 124 28.49 -9.50 -4.07
C GLY A 124 29.36 -9.49 -5.33
N ASN A 125 29.60 -8.34 -5.96
CA ASN A 125 30.30 -8.28 -7.24
C ASN A 125 31.81 -8.53 -7.07
N ALA A 126 32.43 -9.17 -8.06
CA ALA A 126 33.88 -9.43 -8.06
C ALA A 126 34.71 -8.13 -8.11
N SER A 127 34.21 -7.06 -8.72
CA SER A 127 34.90 -5.77 -8.80
C SER A 127 34.76 -4.96 -7.49
N PRO A 128 35.86 -4.58 -6.82
CA PRO A 128 35.82 -3.74 -5.62
C PRO A 128 35.09 -2.41 -5.84
N ALA A 129 35.23 -1.80 -7.03
CA ALA A 129 34.56 -0.55 -7.38
C ALA A 129 33.02 -0.71 -7.42
N VAL A 130 32.53 -1.86 -7.88
CA VAL A 130 31.08 -2.16 -7.89
C VAL A 130 30.57 -2.44 -6.48
N ARG A 131 31.36 -3.11 -5.64
CA ARG A 131 31.04 -3.30 -4.22
C ARG A 131 30.93 -1.97 -3.47
N LEU A 132 31.84 -1.03 -3.74
CA LEU A 132 31.79 0.33 -3.19
C LEU A 132 30.48 1.05 -3.57
N ALA A 133 30.06 0.95 -4.83
CA ALA A 133 28.77 1.48 -5.27
C ALA A 133 27.60 0.80 -4.53
N GLY A 134 27.68 -0.51 -4.31
CA GLY A 134 26.73 -1.26 -3.48
C GLY A 134 26.64 -0.76 -2.04
N VAL A 135 27.77 -0.40 -1.41
CA VAL A 135 27.80 0.17 -0.05
C VAL A 135 27.05 1.50 0.00
N TYR A 136 27.31 2.42 -0.92
CA TYR A 136 26.59 3.70 -0.99
C TYR A 136 25.10 3.51 -1.26
N ALA A 137 24.75 2.66 -2.23
CA ALA A 137 23.36 2.38 -2.57
C ALA A 137 22.59 1.73 -1.40
N MET A 138 23.23 0.85 -0.62
CA MET A 138 22.61 0.22 0.55
C MET A 138 22.43 1.22 1.70
N ALA A 139 23.38 2.14 1.88
CA ALA A 139 23.26 3.21 2.86
C ALA A 139 22.13 4.20 2.48
N GLU A 140 22.02 4.59 1.21
CA GLU A 140 20.93 5.42 0.72
C GLU A 140 19.57 4.71 0.87
N LEU A 141 19.51 3.41 0.60
CA LEU A 141 18.32 2.59 0.84
C LEU A 141 17.94 2.53 2.34
N ALA A 142 18.92 2.53 3.25
CA ALA A 142 18.68 2.60 4.69
C ALA A 142 18.14 3.99 5.12
N ASP A 143 18.63 5.05 4.49
CA ASP A 143 18.17 6.43 4.72
C ASP A 143 16.72 6.63 4.23
N GLY A 144 16.40 6.14 3.03
CA GLY A 144 15.09 6.36 2.38
C GLY A 144 13.93 5.51 2.91
N TRP A 145 14.21 4.35 3.52
CA TRP A 145 13.18 3.41 4.00
C TRP A 145 13.33 3.07 5.49
N PRO A 146 12.86 3.93 6.42
CA PRO A 146 13.01 3.72 7.86
C PRO A 146 12.52 2.35 8.35
N ARG A 147 11.40 1.86 7.82
CA ARG A 147 10.83 0.54 8.16
C ARG A 147 11.79 -0.63 7.88
N PHE A 148 12.64 -0.52 6.87
CA PHE A 148 13.58 -1.57 6.44
C PHE A 148 15.04 -1.22 6.72
N ARG A 149 15.31 -0.06 7.32
CA ARG A 149 16.65 0.43 7.64
C ARG A 149 17.49 -0.58 8.37
N ARG A 150 16.92 -1.24 9.38
CA ARG A 150 17.61 -2.29 10.15
C ARG A 150 18.13 -3.42 9.26
N LEU A 151 17.32 -3.87 8.29
CA LEU A 151 17.73 -4.92 7.35
C LEU A 151 18.93 -4.47 6.49
N CYS A 152 18.90 -3.25 5.96
CA CYS A 152 20.00 -2.70 5.17
C CYS A 152 21.29 -2.58 6.01
N VAL A 153 21.17 -2.08 7.24
CA VAL A 153 22.29 -1.95 8.19
C VAL A 153 22.85 -3.33 8.55
N ASP A 154 21.99 -4.32 8.81
CA ASP A 154 22.41 -5.69 9.12
C ASP A 154 23.21 -6.32 7.97
N VAL A 155 22.83 -6.06 6.70
CA VAL A 155 23.60 -6.51 5.53
C VAL A 155 24.96 -5.83 5.45
N LEU A 156 25.05 -4.52 5.68
CA LEU A 156 26.34 -3.81 5.73
C LEU A 156 27.22 -4.35 6.87
N CYS A 157 26.65 -4.61 8.04
CA CYS A 157 27.37 -5.21 9.16
C CYS A 157 27.84 -6.64 8.83
N ALA A 158 27.01 -7.43 8.16
CA ALA A 158 27.37 -8.76 7.68
C ALA A 158 28.52 -8.70 6.65
N TYR A 159 28.52 -7.71 5.77
CA TYR A 159 29.59 -7.50 4.80
C TYR A 159 30.95 -7.28 5.49
N VAL A 160 31.01 -6.42 6.52
CA VAL A 160 32.25 -6.17 7.27
C VAL A 160 32.77 -7.42 7.99
N ARG A 161 31.86 -8.34 8.39
CA ARG A 161 32.21 -9.59 9.07
C ARG A 161 32.80 -10.65 8.13
N LEU A 162 32.65 -10.51 6.82
CA LEU A 162 33.15 -11.52 5.88
C LEU A 162 34.69 -11.60 5.92
N PRO A 163 35.27 -12.81 6.00
CA PRO A 163 36.72 -12.97 5.96
C PRO A 163 37.29 -12.40 4.65
N MET A 164 38.48 -11.83 4.70
CA MET A 164 39.19 -11.42 3.48
C MET A 164 39.68 -12.69 2.76
N VAL A 165 39.08 -12.99 1.61
CA VAL A 165 39.35 -14.25 0.88
C VAL A 165 40.44 -14.10 -0.18
N ASP A 166 40.65 -12.90 -0.71
CA ASP A 166 41.56 -12.67 -1.84
C ASP A 166 42.67 -11.67 -1.51
N ASP A 167 43.91 -12.09 -1.72
CA ASP A 167 45.12 -11.30 -1.50
C ASP A 167 45.38 -10.30 -2.64
N HIS A 168 44.86 -10.58 -3.85
CA HIS A 168 45.06 -9.76 -5.04
C HIS A 168 44.31 -8.42 -4.96
N ASP A 169 43.16 -8.40 -4.28
CA ASP A 169 42.29 -7.22 -4.14
C ASP A 169 42.25 -6.67 -2.71
N ARG A 170 43.17 -7.08 -1.83
CA ARG A 170 43.17 -6.74 -0.41
C ARG A 170 43.11 -5.22 -0.16
N ASP A 171 43.95 -4.43 -0.83
CA ASP A 171 43.98 -2.97 -0.64
C ASP A 171 42.67 -2.30 -1.09
N ALA A 172 42.08 -2.81 -2.18
CA ALA A 172 40.81 -2.32 -2.69
C ALA A 172 39.65 -2.71 -1.78
N GLU A 173 39.67 -3.92 -1.23
CA GLU A 173 38.68 -4.41 -0.26
C GLU A 173 38.78 -3.68 1.08
N GLU A 174 39.99 -3.36 1.54
CA GLU A 174 40.21 -2.52 2.72
C GLU A 174 39.59 -1.14 2.53
N THR A 175 39.74 -0.55 1.33
CA THR A 175 39.11 0.72 0.98
C THR A 175 37.58 0.65 1.08
N VAL A 176 36.96 -0.40 0.53
CA VAL A 176 35.49 -0.60 0.61
C VAL A 176 35.03 -0.68 2.05
N ARG A 177 35.70 -1.49 2.88
CA ARG A 177 35.35 -1.66 4.30
C ARG A 177 35.57 -0.39 5.10
N HIS A 178 36.66 0.32 4.84
CA HIS A 178 36.94 1.60 5.49
C HIS A 178 35.85 2.63 5.16
N THR A 179 35.46 2.76 3.89
CA THR A 179 34.36 3.64 3.50
C THR A 179 33.03 3.25 4.15
N LEU A 180 32.72 1.95 4.21
CA LEU A 180 31.52 1.44 4.87
C LEU A 180 31.49 1.83 6.35
N LEU A 181 32.60 1.65 7.07
CA LEU A 181 32.72 2.05 8.47
C LEU A 181 32.55 3.56 8.63
N THR A 182 33.17 4.38 7.79
CA THR A 182 32.98 5.84 7.82
C THR A 182 31.52 6.24 7.66
N ILE A 183 30.78 5.60 6.75
CA ILE A 183 29.34 5.83 6.56
C ILE A 183 28.54 5.43 7.81
N LEU A 184 28.85 4.27 8.40
CA LEU A 184 28.21 3.83 9.64
C LEU A 184 28.45 4.84 10.78
N GLU A 185 29.69 5.30 10.95
CA GLU A 185 30.06 6.27 11.98
C GLU A 185 29.26 7.58 11.80
N GLU A 186 29.28 8.15 10.61
CA GLU A 186 28.58 9.40 10.30
C GLU A 186 27.07 9.31 10.58
N ARG A 187 26.43 8.19 10.21
CA ARG A 187 24.99 7.98 10.38
C ARG A 187 24.58 7.69 11.82
N ILE A 188 25.45 7.03 12.60
CA ILE A 188 25.24 6.82 14.04
C ILE A 188 25.45 8.15 14.78
N GLU A 189 26.51 8.91 14.49
CA GLU A 189 26.78 10.21 15.11
C GLU A 189 25.67 11.22 14.86
N SER A 190 25.12 11.26 13.65
CA SER A 190 23.98 12.11 13.29
C SER A 190 22.64 11.64 13.85
N ASN A 191 22.61 10.52 14.59
CA ASN A 191 21.40 9.88 15.12
C ASN A 191 20.39 9.46 14.03
N ALA A 192 20.81 9.45 12.76
CA ALA A 192 19.96 9.15 11.61
C ALA A 192 19.41 7.71 11.67
N TRP A 193 20.19 6.78 12.21
CA TRP A 193 19.87 5.34 12.30
C TRP A 193 19.62 4.85 13.74
N SER A 194 19.13 5.73 14.62
CA SER A 194 18.88 5.40 16.03
C SER A 194 17.92 4.23 16.29
N ASP A 195 16.97 4.02 15.37
CA ASP A 195 16.03 2.90 15.34
C ASP A 195 16.65 1.57 14.88
N ALA A 196 17.64 1.64 14.00
CA ALA A 196 18.38 0.51 13.48
C ALA A 196 19.66 0.31 14.31
N LYS A 197 19.52 -0.25 15.51
CA LYS A 197 20.67 -0.58 16.39
C LYS A 197 21.60 -1.57 15.68
N PRO A 198 22.80 -1.15 15.21
CA PRO A 198 23.69 -2.05 14.49
C PRO A 198 24.24 -3.08 15.48
N HIS A 199 23.93 -4.36 15.24
CA HIS A 199 24.50 -5.44 16.04
C HIS A 199 25.86 -5.79 15.44
N LEU A 200 26.94 -5.41 16.13
CA LEU A 200 28.33 -5.62 15.67
C LEU A 200 29.06 -6.74 16.45
N ASP A 201 28.33 -7.52 17.25
CA ASP A 201 28.93 -8.60 18.06
C ASP A 201 29.54 -9.70 17.16
N GLY A 202 30.82 -10.00 17.37
CA GLY A 202 31.55 -11.07 16.67
C GLY A 202 32.43 -10.62 15.49
N ILE A 203 32.67 -9.32 15.31
CA ILE A 203 33.70 -8.86 14.35
C ILE A 203 35.09 -9.13 14.93
N GLU A 204 35.84 -10.07 14.34
CA GLU A 204 37.29 -10.15 14.51
C GLU A 204 37.91 -8.99 13.72
N TRP A 205 38.19 -7.90 14.42
CA TRP A 205 38.90 -6.73 13.90
C TRP A 205 40.38 -7.05 13.65
N GLY A 206 40.70 -8.05 12.82
CA GLY A 206 42.07 -8.27 12.36
C GLY A 206 42.55 -7.03 11.58
N ASP A 207 43.84 -6.68 11.71
CA ASP A 207 44.69 -5.69 11.00
C ASP A 207 44.10 -4.45 10.30
N MET A 208 42.83 -4.12 10.50
CA MET A 208 42.18 -2.91 10.01
C MET A 208 42.70 -1.73 10.84
N SER A 209 43.14 -0.67 10.15
CA SER A 209 43.70 0.55 10.74
C SER A 209 43.09 0.92 12.09
N ALA A 210 43.92 0.86 13.13
CA ALA A 210 43.54 0.93 14.54
C ALA A 210 42.75 2.19 14.94
N SER A 211 42.84 3.26 14.15
CA SER A 211 42.24 4.55 14.46
C SER A 211 40.71 4.58 14.20
N GLY A 212 40.25 4.02 13.08
CA GLY A 212 38.82 4.03 12.71
C GLY A 212 38.01 2.99 13.49
N THR A 213 38.58 1.81 13.71
CA THR A 213 37.92 0.72 14.45
C THR A 213 37.73 1.04 15.94
N MET A 214 38.67 1.78 16.56
CA MET A 214 38.54 2.20 17.97
C MET A 214 37.40 3.21 18.20
N ARG A 215 37.22 4.16 17.29
CA ARG A 215 36.24 5.24 17.44
C ARG A 215 34.82 4.73 17.28
N LEU A 216 34.57 3.94 16.24
CA LEU A 216 33.30 3.27 16.01
C LEU A 216 32.95 2.28 17.13
N ARG A 217 33.94 1.51 17.63
CA ARG A 217 33.73 0.59 18.77
C ARG A 217 33.35 1.34 20.04
N LYS A 218 33.94 2.51 20.29
CA LYS A 218 33.58 3.36 21.44
C LYS A 218 32.17 3.92 21.26
N LEU A 219 31.85 4.47 20.09
CA LEU A 219 30.56 5.07 19.78
C LEU A 219 29.41 4.07 19.94
N VAL A 220 29.56 2.88 19.37
CA VAL A 220 28.55 1.81 19.48
C VAL A 220 28.38 1.36 20.93
N ARG A 221 29.48 1.20 21.67
CA ARG A 221 29.43 0.84 23.10
C ARG A 221 28.70 1.90 23.93
N ASP A 222 29.01 3.17 23.68
CA ASP A 222 28.42 4.30 24.39
C ASP A 222 26.92 4.39 24.08
N THR A 223 26.51 4.24 22.82
CA THR A 223 25.09 4.20 22.42
C THR A 223 24.32 3.03 23.06
N VAL A 224 24.91 1.83 23.12
CA VAL A 224 24.29 0.67 23.79
C VAL A 224 24.11 0.94 25.29
N SER A 225 25.13 1.49 25.95
CA SER A 225 25.11 1.76 27.39
C SER A 225 24.11 2.85 27.80
N GLN A 226 23.97 3.90 26.97
CA GLN A 226 23.02 4.98 27.19
C GLN A 226 21.58 4.46 27.21
N HIS A 227 21.27 3.50 26.33
CA HIS A 227 19.94 2.92 26.19
C HIS A 227 19.59 1.93 27.30
N GLU A 228 20.56 1.17 27.81
CA GLU A 228 20.37 0.30 28.98
C GLU A 228 20.03 1.11 30.24
N ASN A 229 20.61 2.31 30.36
CA ASN A 229 20.34 3.23 31.46
C ASN A 229 18.97 3.94 31.33
N ASP A 230 18.51 4.22 30.10
CA ASP A 230 17.21 4.85 29.82
C ASP A 230 16.02 3.87 29.90
N SER A 231 16.30 2.56 29.93
CA SER A 231 15.30 1.48 30.02
C SER A 231 15.07 0.97 31.46
N ARG A 232 15.75 1.54 32.46
CA ARG A 232 15.62 1.24 33.89
C ARG A 232 14.87 2.34 34.62
#